data_AF-A0A382M1R4-F1
#
_entry.id   AF-A0A382M1R4-F1
#
_cell.length_a   1.000
_cell.length_b   1.000
_cell.length_c   1.000
_cell.angle_alpha   90.00
_cell.angle_beta   90.00
_cell.angle_gamma   90.00
#
_symmetry.space_group_name_H-M   'P 1'
#
loop_
_entity.id
_entity.type
_entity.pdbx_description
1 polymer ?
#
loop_
_entity_poly.entity_id
_entity_poly.type
_entity_poly.pdbx_seq_one_letter_code
_entity_poly.pdbx_strand_id
1 'polypeptide(L)' 'KPVLWTSSVQKMQQLGVEKLIELGPGKVLAGLTRRIDKSLSSLAVIDTATVQSTIEEIS' A
#
# COMPACT_ATOMS: atom_id res chain seq x y z
N LYS A 1 -0.09 -23.97 1.18
CA LYS A 1 -0.42 -23.15 2.37
C LYS A 1 -0.99 -21.82 1.88
N PRO A 2 -1.98 -21.20 2.55
CA PRO A 2 -2.65 -19.99 2.06
C PRO A 2 -1.83 -18.71 2.32
N VAL A 3 -2.01 -17.70 1.48
CA VAL A 3 -1.46 -16.35 1.68
C VAL A 3 -2.44 -15.54 2.53
N LEU A 4 -2.01 -15.10 3.71
CA LEU A 4 -2.87 -14.40 4.68
C LEU A 4 -2.80 -12.87 4.53
N TRP A 5 -3.04 -12.36 3.32
CA TRP A 5 -2.81 -10.94 3.00
C TRP A 5 -3.68 -9.97 3.83
N THR A 6 -4.96 -10.30 4.02
CA THR A 6 -5.88 -9.49 4.83
C THR A 6 -5.37 -9.29 6.26
N SER A 7 -4.88 -10.37 6.88
CA SER A 7 -4.34 -10.32 8.24
C SER A 7 -3.07 -9.48 8.31
N SER A 8 -2.19 -9.55 7.30
CA SER A 8 -1.00 -8.70 7.23
C SER A 8 -1.33 -7.22 7.16
N VAL A 9 -2.30 -6.83 6.34
CA VAL A 9 -2.73 -5.41 6.20
C VAL A 9 -3.32 -4.90 7.51
N GLN A 10 -4.22 -5.67 8.13
CA GLN A 10 -4.80 -5.30 9.43
C GLN A 10 -3.74 -5.20 10.53
N LYS A 11 -2.73 -6.08 10.51
CA LYS A 11 -1.64 -6.02 11.48
C LYS A 11 -0.78 -4.77 11.30
N MET A 12 -0.48 -4.36 10.06
CA MET A 12 0.24 -3.12 9.80
C MET A 12 -0.54 -1.90 10.31
N GLN A 13 -1.85 -1.85 10.07
CA GLN A 13 -2.72 -0.80 10.62
C GLN A 13 -2.64 -0.72 12.16
N GLN A 14 -2.73 -1.87 12.83
CA GLN A 14 -2.63 -1.94 14.30
C GLN A 14 -1.27 -1.49 14.84
N LEU A 15 -0.22 -1.55 14.01
CA LEU A 15 1.11 -1.05 14.34
C LEU A 15 1.27 0.45 14.07
N GLY A 16 0.19 1.14 13.67
CA GLY A 16 0.19 2.57 13.38
C GLY A 16 0.65 2.92 11.96
N VAL A 17 0.70 1.95 11.05
CA VAL A 17 0.95 2.27 9.63
C VAL A 17 -0.29 2.93 9.05
N GLU A 18 -0.12 4.09 8.41
CA GLU A 18 -1.21 4.85 7.80
C GLU A 18 -1.18 4.81 6.26
N LYS A 19 -0.01 4.54 5.68
CA LYS A 19 0.23 4.56 4.23
C LYS A 19 1.03 3.32 3.81
N LEU A 20 0.53 2.60 2.80
CA LEU A 20 1.21 1.46 2.18
C LEU A 20 1.69 1.84 0.79
N ILE A 21 2.91 1.45 0.42
CA ILE A 21 3.48 1.75 -0.90
C ILE A 21 3.74 0.41 -1.61
N GLU A 22 3.00 0.15 -2.69
CA GLU A 22 3.20 -0.99 -3.59
C GLU A 22 4.33 -0.65 -4.57
N LEU A 23 5.39 -1.46 -4.57
CA LEU A 23 6.54 -1.31 -5.46
C LEU A 23 6.49 -2.40 -6.54
N GLY A 24 6.44 -2.02 -7.82
CA GLY A 24 6.39 -2.94 -8.95
C GLY A 24 5.16 -2.74 -9.83
N PRO A 25 5.08 -3.43 -10.98
CA PRO A 25 4.07 -3.16 -12.00
C PRO A 25 2.64 -3.44 -11.50
N GLY A 26 1.74 -2.50 -11.75
CA GLY A 26 0.32 -2.63 -11.42
C GLY A 26 -0.09 -1.83 -10.18
N LYS A 27 -1.24 -2.20 -9.62
CA LYS A 27 -1.86 -1.55 -8.45
C LYS A 27 -2.74 -2.52 -7.65
N VAL A 28 -2.38 -3.80 -7.68
CA VAL A 28 -3.24 -4.87 -7.14
C VAL A 28 -3.27 -4.78 -5.63
N LEU A 29 -2.10 -4.66 -4.99
CA LEU A 29 -2.01 -4.60 -3.53
C LEU A 29 -2.61 -3.29 -3.00
N ALA A 30 -2.43 -2.17 -3.70
CA ALA A 30 -3.10 -0.90 -3.40
C ALA A 30 -4.62 -1.05 -3.47
N GLY A 31 -5.14 -1.68 -4.53
CA GLY A 31 -6.56 -1.97 -4.68
C GLY A 31 -7.12 -2.89 -3.60
N LEU A 32 -6.37 -3.93 -3.20
CA LEU A 32 -6.74 -4.83 -2.12
C LEU A 32 -6.73 -4.13 -0.76
N THR A 33 -5.72 -3.29 -0.50
CA THR A 33 -5.59 -2.52 0.75
C THR A 33 -6.83 -1.68 0.98
N ARG A 34 -7.28 -0.92 -0.02
CA ARG A 34 -8.50 -0.10 0.05
C ARG A 34 -9.78 -0.91 0.33
N ARG A 35 -9.83 -2.17 -0.10
CA ARG A 35 -10.97 -3.07 0.17
C ARG A 35 -10.91 -3.67 1.58
N ILE A 36 -9.70 -3.94 2.07
CA ILE A 36 -9.47 -4.52 3.39
C ILE A 36 -9.71 -3.47 4.48
N ASP A 37 -9.13 -2.29 4.32
CA ASP A 37 -9.24 -1.19 5.28
C ASP A 37 -9.25 0.16 4.55
N LYS A 38 -10.31 0.94 4.80
CA LYS A 38 -10.49 2.28 4.20
C LYS A 38 -9.78 3.38 4.98
N SER A 39 -9.31 3.12 6.20
CA SER A 39 -8.53 4.10 6.96
C SER A 39 -7.08 4.18 6.48
N LEU A 40 -6.59 3.15 5.78
CA LEU A 40 -5.27 3.13 5.18
C LEU A 40 -5.27 3.82 3.82
N SER A 41 -4.27 4.66 3.59
CA SER A 41 -3.93 5.15 2.26
C SER A 41 -2.95 4.19 1.56
N SER A 42 -2.96 4.18 0.22
CA SER A 42 -2.06 3.32 -0.54
C SER A 42 -1.61 3.96 -1.84
N LEU A 43 -0.32 3.83 -2.16
CA LEU A 43 0.31 4.29 -3.39
C LEU A 43 0.88 3.12 -4.17
N ALA A 44 1.01 3.29 -5.49
CA ALA A 44 1.66 2.31 -6.37
C ALA A 44 2.77 3.00 -7.17
N VAL A 45 3.97 2.42 -7.12
CA VAL A 45 5.19 2.92 -7.74
C VAL A 45 5.59 1.95 -8.84
N ILE A 46 5.46 2.39 -10.08
CA ILE A 46 5.62 1.58 -11.29
C ILE A 46 6.75 2.07 -12.21
N ASP A 47 7.21 3.31 -12.05
CA ASP A 47 8.21 3.97 -12.86
C ASP A 47 8.89 5.13 -12.10
N THR A 48 9.86 5.78 -12.73
CA THR A 48 10.59 6.91 -12.12
C THR A 48 9.70 8.13 -11.83
N ALA A 49 8.65 8.35 -12.63
CA ALA A 49 7.72 9.45 -12.41
C ALA A 49 6.89 9.22 -11.12
N THR A 50 6.39 8.01 -10.93
CA THR A 50 5.63 7.61 -9.73
C THR A 50 6.51 7.51 -8.49
N VAL A 51 7.81 7.21 -8.62
CA VAL A 51 8.79 7.36 -7.53
C VAL A 51 8.84 8.81 -7.07
N GLN A 52 9.04 9.75 -7.99
CA GLN A 52 9.18 11.16 -7.65
C GLN A 52 7.91 11.71 -6.97
N SER A 53 6.73 11.43 -7.52
CA SER A 53 5.47 11.85 -6.91
C SER A 53 5.24 11.22 -5.53
N THR A 54 5.67 9.97 -5.33
CA THR A 54 5.53 9.29 -4.03
C THR A 54 6.44 9.93 -2.99
N ILE A 55 7.67 10.30 -3.35
CA ILE A 55 8.61 11.00 -2.46
C ILE A 55 8.02 12.35 -2.03
N GLU A 56 7.44 13.11 -2.97
CA GLU A 56 6.80 14.39 -2.68
C GLU A 56 5.58 14.25 -1.75
N GLU A 57 4.84 13.14 -1.83
CA GLU A 57 3.66 12.89 -0.97
C GLU A 57 4.01 12.40 0.45
N ILE A 58 5.23 11.91 0.67
CA ILE A 58 5.67 11.38 1.99
C ILE A 58 6.67 12.29 2.71
N SER A 59 7.22 13.29 2.00
CA SER A 59 8.13 14.30 2.56
C SER A 59 7.33 15.38 3.28
#